data_AF-A0A355Q5Q1-F1
#
_entry.id   AF-A0A355Q5Q1-F1
#
_cell.length_a   1.000
_cell.length_b   1.000
_cell.length_c   1.000
_cell.angle_alpha   90.00
_cell.angle_beta   90.00
_cell.angle_gamma   90.00
#
_symmetry.space_group_name_H-M   'P 1'
#
loop_
_entity.id
_entity.type
_entity.pdbx_description
1 polymer ?
#
loop_
_entity_poly.entity_id
_entity_poly.type
_entity_poly.pdbx_seq_one_letter_code
_entity_poly.pdbx_strand_id
1 'polypeptide(L)'
;NTVRVVESGVPPAKQAILHYERTAVHANKSLLCIQLETGRSHQIRVQLAHCGYPLLGDHKYGQARKLSGPALWSHQLQLQHPTLRETLHFTSPPPQTKPWQDFELV
;
A
#
# COMPACT_ATOMS: atom_id res chain seq x y z
N ASN A 1 -17.51 5.22 -5.30
CA ASN A 1 -16.67 4.52 -6.30
C ASN A 1 -15.92 3.36 -5.65
N THR A 2 -16.20 2.12 -6.04
CA THR A 2 -15.60 0.89 -5.48
C THR A 2 -14.95 0.10 -6.63
N VAL A 3 -13.67 -0.19 -6.48
CA VAL A 3 -12.84 -0.96 -7.43
C VAL A 3 -12.77 -2.43 -7.00
N ARG A 4 -12.67 -3.37 -7.96
CA ARG A 4 -12.57 -4.83 -7.72
C ARG A 4 -11.49 -5.47 -8.59
N VAL A 5 -10.92 -6.58 -8.14
CA VAL A 5 -10.08 -7.46 -8.98
C VAL A 5 -10.99 -8.26 -9.89
N VAL A 6 -10.55 -8.48 -11.13
CA VAL A 6 -11.23 -9.31 -12.14
C VAL A 6 -10.20 -10.20 -12.82
N GLU A 7 -10.68 -11.24 -13.51
CA GLU A 7 -9.82 -12.07 -14.35
C GLU A 7 -9.22 -11.26 -15.51
N SER A 8 -8.13 -11.77 -16.07
CA SER A 8 -7.47 -11.17 -17.22
C SER A 8 -8.41 -11.13 -18.43
N GLY A 9 -8.37 -10.04 -19.19
CA GLY A 9 -9.14 -9.90 -20.43
C GLY A 9 -10.56 -9.36 -20.27
N VAL A 10 -11.00 -8.95 -19.07
CA VAL A 10 -12.31 -8.32 -18.84
C VAL A 10 -12.26 -6.81 -19.13
N PRO A 11 -12.87 -6.28 -20.21
CA PRO A 11 -12.92 -4.84 -20.45
C PRO A 11 -13.98 -4.19 -19.53
N PRO A 12 -13.78 -2.95 -19.04
CA PRO A 12 -12.67 -2.03 -19.29
C PRO A 12 -11.57 -2.09 -18.20
N ALA A 13 -11.26 -3.26 -17.65
CA ALA A 13 -10.27 -3.38 -16.57
C ALA A 13 -8.87 -2.98 -17.05
N LYS A 14 -8.06 -2.49 -16.10
CA LYS A 14 -6.68 -2.04 -16.35
C LYS A 14 -5.74 -2.89 -15.53
N GLN A 15 -4.59 -3.22 -16.12
CA GLN A 15 -3.52 -3.92 -15.43
C GLN A 15 -3.02 -3.10 -14.22
N ALA A 16 -2.81 -3.81 -13.12
CA ALA A 16 -2.39 -3.27 -11.83
C ALA A 16 -1.28 -4.15 -11.24
N ILE A 17 -0.05 -3.63 -11.20
CA ILE A 17 1.14 -4.37 -10.75
C ILE A 17 1.77 -3.65 -9.56
N LEU A 18 2.03 -4.40 -8.51
CA LEU A 18 2.85 -4.01 -7.37
C LEU A 18 3.74 -5.18 -6.98
N HIS A 19 4.87 -4.85 -6.35
CA HIS A 19 5.80 -5.81 -5.74
C HIS A 19 5.79 -5.55 -4.24
N TYR A 20 5.92 -6.60 -3.43
CA TYR A 20 5.94 -6.44 -1.99
C TYR A 20 6.92 -7.39 -1.32
N GLU A 21 7.44 -6.95 -0.18
CA GLU A 21 8.24 -7.74 0.74
C GLU A 21 7.66 -7.61 2.14
N ARG A 22 7.63 -8.72 2.89
CA ARG A 22 7.22 -8.69 4.30
C ARG A 22 8.43 -8.38 5.17
N THR A 23 8.48 -7.18 5.71
CA THR A 23 9.63 -6.68 6.48
C THR A 23 9.53 -7.01 7.96
N ALA A 24 8.33 -7.15 8.52
CA ALA A 24 8.13 -7.51 9.92
C ALA A 24 6.80 -8.24 10.17
N VAL A 25 6.73 -8.98 11.27
CA VAL A 25 5.52 -9.66 11.76
C VAL A 25 5.34 -9.33 13.24
N HIS A 26 4.13 -8.95 13.63
CA HIS A 26 3.77 -8.72 15.01
C HIS A 26 2.37 -9.29 15.29
N ALA A 27 2.29 -10.31 16.15
CA ALA A 27 1.07 -11.06 16.42
C ALA A 27 0.37 -11.54 15.12
N ASN A 28 -0.85 -11.08 14.87
CA ASN A 28 -1.63 -11.42 13.66
C ASN A 28 -1.54 -10.36 12.56
N LYS A 29 -0.44 -9.59 12.51
CA LYS A 29 -0.24 -8.49 11.57
C LYS A 29 1.12 -8.63 10.88
N SER A 30 1.20 -8.21 9.63
CA SER A 30 2.45 -8.12 8.86
C SER A 30 2.66 -6.69 8.38
N LEU A 31 3.90 -6.21 8.45
CA LEU A 31 4.34 -4.98 7.80
C LEU A 31 4.90 -5.34 6.43
N LEU A 32 4.43 -4.65 5.39
CA LEU A 32 4.87 -4.85 4.02
C LEU A 32 5.55 -3.59 3.49
N CYS A 33 6.72 -3.75 2.89
CA CYS A 33 7.28 -2.76 1.98
C CYS A 33 6.68 -3.00 0.59
N ILE A 34 6.13 -1.97 -0.05
CA ILE A 34 5.43 -2.09 -1.33
C ILE A 34 6.05 -1.14 -2.34
N GLN A 35 6.43 -1.68 -3.50
CA GLN A 35 6.86 -0.93 -4.66
C GLN A 35 5.79 -0.98 -5.74
N LEU A 36 5.31 0.19 -6.16
CA LEU A 36 4.31 0.30 -7.21
C LEU A 36 4.97 0.37 -8.59
N GLU A 37 4.59 -0.54 -9.47
CA GLU A 37 4.87 -0.44 -10.90
C GLU A 37 3.76 0.35 -11.63
N THR A 38 2.52 0.21 -11.16
CA THR A 38 1.38 1.00 -11.61
C THR A 38 0.68 1.73 -10.45
N GLY A 39 -0.01 2.83 -10.75
CA GLY A 39 -0.74 3.64 -9.76
C GLY A 39 -2.26 3.67 -9.97
N ARG A 40 -2.95 2.52 -9.99
CA ARG A 40 -4.41 2.48 -10.14
C ARG A 40 -5.14 2.88 -8.86
N SER A 41 -6.37 3.38 -8.98
CA SER A 41 -7.17 3.79 -7.83
C SER A 41 -7.34 2.65 -6.82
N HIS A 42 -6.97 2.88 -5.56
CA HIS A 42 -7.01 1.90 -4.48
C HIS A 42 -6.24 0.59 -4.74
N GLN A 43 -5.28 0.58 -5.66
CA GLN A 43 -4.61 -0.63 -6.12
C GLN A 43 -4.12 -1.53 -4.97
N ILE A 44 -3.28 -1.00 -4.07
CA ILE A 44 -2.74 -1.74 -2.91
C ILE A 44 -3.87 -2.34 -2.06
N ARG A 45 -4.87 -1.51 -1.74
CA ARG A 45 -5.98 -1.86 -0.84
C ARG A 45 -6.80 -3.03 -1.39
N VAL A 46 -7.18 -2.94 -2.67
CA VAL A 46 -8.00 -3.93 -3.36
C VAL A 46 -7.23 -5.23 -3.56
N GLN A 47 -5.96 -5.16 -3.97
CA GLN A 47 -5.14 -6.35 -4.22
C GLN A 47 -4.87 -7.13 -2.93
N LEU A 48 -4.49 -6.45 -1.84
CA LEU A 48 -4.24 -7.12 -0.56
C LEU A 48 -5.52 -7.72 0.04
N ALA A 49 -6.66 -7.02 -0.05
CA ALA A 49 -7.95 -7.56 0.36
C ALA A 49 -8.35 -8.80 -0.47
N HIS A 50 -8.14 -8.76 -1.79
CA HIS A 50 -8.42 -9.89 -2.68
C HIS A 50 -7.55 -11.11 -2.36
N CYS A 51 -6.29 -10.91 -1.96
CA CYS A 51 -5.41 -11.98 -1.48
C CYS A 51 -5.75 -12.50 -0.08
N GLY A 52 -6.78 -11.97 0.59
CA GLY A 52 -7.19 -12.37 1.94
C GLY A 52 -6.47 -11.64 3.08
N TYR A 53 -5.63 -10.65 2.78
CA TYR A 53 -4.84 -9.89 3.77
C TYR A 53 -5.14 -8.38 3.71
N PRO A 54 -6.38 -7.95 3.99
CA PRO A 54 -6.75 -6.54 3.87
C PRO A 54 -5.96 -5.64 4.84
N LEU A 55 -5.79 -4.37 4.46
CA LEU A 55 -5.14 -3.39 5.33
C LEU A 55 -5.94 -3.14 6.61
N LEU A 56 -5.23 -2.94 7.72
CA LEU A 56 -5.84 -2.55 8.99
C LEU A 56 -6.52 -1.18 8.85
N GLY A 57 -7.74 -1.04 9.34
CA GLY A 57 -8.47 0.25 9.29
C GLY A 57 -9.04 0.60 7.92
N ASP A 58 -8.91 -0.29 6.93
CA ASP A 58 -9.58 -0.12 5.64
C ASP A 58 -11.07 -0.51 5.75
N HIS A 59 -11.92 0.48 5.99
CA HIS A 59 -13.37 0.28 6.09
C HIS A 59 -14.04 -0.12 4.77
N LYS A 60 -13.38 0.04 3.62
CA LYS A 60 -13.98 -0.26 2.29
C LYS A 60 -13.67 -1.67 1.82
N TYR A 61 -12.43 -2.13 2.01
CA TYR A 61 -11.96 -3.42 1.48
C TYR A 61 -11.57 -4.42 2.57
N GLY A 62 -11.49 -3.97 3.82
CA GLY A 62 -11.13 -4.78 4.96
C GLY A 62 -12.21 -4.82 6.03
N GLN A 63 -11.79 -5.17 7.24
CA GLN A 63 -12.65 -5.15 8.40
C GLN A 63 -12.53 -3.80 9.11
N ALA A 64 -13.67 -3.23 9.49
CA ALA A 64 -13.73 -2.01 10.27
C ALA A 64 -13.06 -2.24 11.63
N ARG A 65 -11.86 -1.68 11.81
CA ARG A 65 -11.19 -1.56 13.12
C ARG A 65 -11.24 -0.09 13.56
N LYS A 66 -11.04 0.17 14.85
CA LYS A 66 -10.94 1.53 15.43
C LYS A 66 -9.65 2.24 14.99
N LEU A 67 -9.48 2.46 13.69
CA LEU A 67 -8.42 3.27 13.08
C LEU A 67 -9.08 4.34 12.21
N SER A 68 -8.43 5.51 12.13
CA SER A 68 -8.91 6.67 11.36
C SER A 68 -8.87 6.46 9.84
N GLY A 69 -8.17 5.43 9.38
CA GLY A 69 -8.07 5.09 7.96
C GLY A 69 -7.22 3.83 7.73
N PRO A 70 -7.00 3.46 6.45
CA PRO A 70 -6.15 2.33 6.11
C PRO A 70 -4.73 2.57 6.61
N ALA A 71 -4.12 1.56 7.22
CA ALA A 71 -2.71 1.52 7.58
C ALA A 71 -1.85 1.42 6.31
N LEU A 72 -1.78 2.53 5.59
CA LEU A 72 -1.01 2.71 4.36
C LEU A 72 -0.27 4.03 4.46
N TRP A 73 1.04 4.01 4.20
CA TRP A 73 1.89 5.18 4.28
C TRP A 73 2.79 5.27 3.06
N SER A 74 2.90 6.46 2.48
CA SER A 74 3.81 6.73 1.36
C SER A 74 5.19 7.02 1.93
N HIS A 75 5.98 5.97 2.16
CA HIS A 75 7.27 6.09 2.83
C HIS A 75 8.36 6.74 1.99
N GLN A 76 8.44 6.40 0.70
CA GLN A 76 9.49 6.90 -0.19
C GLN A 76 8.91 7.28 -1.56
N LEU A 77 9.47 8.34 -2.15
CA LEU A 77 9.23 8.74 -3.53
C LEU A 77 10.58 9.01 -4.20
N GLN A 78 10.80 8.39 -5.35
CA GLN A 78 11.95 8.64 -6.21
C GLN A 78 11.47 9.06 -7.59
N LEU A 79 12.03 10.13 -8.13
CA LEU A 79 11.74 10.58 -9.49
C LEU A 79 12.95 11.26 -10.12
N GLN A 80 13.00 11.26 -11.44
CA GLN A 80 13.94 12.10 -12.17
C GLN A 80 13.42 13.53 -12.21
N HIS A 81 14.26 14.50 -11.84
CA HIS A 81 13.94 15.91 -11.95
C HIS A 81 13.65 16.25 -13.43
N PRO A 82 12.50 16.87 -13.78
CA PRO A 82 12.05 17.00 -15.16
C PRO A 82 12.99 17.85 -16.04
N THR A 83 13.65 18.86 -15.47
CA THR A 83 14.62 19.71 -16.18
C THR A 83 16.08 19.32 -15.89
N LEU A 84 16.46 19.22 -14.61
CA LEU A 84 17.85 18.91 -14.20
C LEU A 84 18.30 17.49 -14.54
N ARG A 85 17.37 16.55 -14.79
CA ARG A 85 17.62 15.12 -15.05
C ARG A 85 18.34 14.35 -13.91
N GLU A 86 18.55 15.00 -12.77
CA GLU A 86 19.06 14.40 -11.55
C GLU A 86 17.99 13.51 -10.88
N THR A 87 18.44 12.49 -10.16
CA THR A 87 17.50 11.63 -9.41
C THR A 87 17.24 12.26 -8.05
N LEU A 88 15.97 12.57 -7.77
CA LEU A 88 15.52 13.07 -6.47
C LEU A 88 14.99 11.92 -5.62
N HIS A 89 15.30 11.95 -4.34
CA HIS A 89 14.84 10.99 -3.34
C HIS A 89 14.16 11.74 -2.19
N PHE A 90 12.95 11.34 -1.85
CA PHE A 90 12.17 11.88 -0.74
C PHE A 90 11.73 10.74 0.17
N THR A 91 11.87 10.93 1.48
CA THR A 91 11.46 9.95 2.51
C THR A 91 10.55 10.61 3.53
N SER A 92 9.54 9.87 3.97
CA SER A 92 8.60 10.26 5.02
C SER A 92 8.39 9.07 5.97
N PRO A 93 8.90 9.13 7.22
CA PRO A 93 8.65 8.06 8.18
C PRO A 93 7.16 8.02 8.56
N PRO A 94 6.58 6.82 8.76
CA PRO A 94 5.22 6.71 9.27
C PRO A 94 5.12 7.28 10.69
N PRO A 95 3.92 7.66 11.15
CA PRO A 95 3.74 8.27 12.46
C PRO A 95 4.09 7.29 13.58
N GLN A 96 4.66 7.81 14.68
CA GLN A 96 4.85 7.06 15.91
C GLN A 96 3.51 6.93 16.66
N THR A 97 2.55 6.24 16.06
CA THR A 97 1.27 5.83 16.68
C THR A 97 0.89 4.43 16.21
N LYS A 98 -0.04 3.77 16.90
CA LYS A 98 -0.58 2.49 16.44
C LYS A 98 -1.27 2.65 15.07
N PRO A 99 -1.12 1.67 14.14
CA PRO A 99 -0.44 0.39 14.32
C PRO A 99 1.07 0.39 14.02
N TRP A 100 1.65 1.50 13.59
CA TRP A 100 3.05 1.56 13.14
C TRP A 100 4.05 1.31 14.27
N GLN A 101 3.76 1.80 15.47
CA GLN A 101 4.57 1.55 16.68
C GLN A 101 4.66 0.07 17.07
N ASP A 102 3.77 -0.80 16.58
CA ASP A 102 3.83 -2.24 16.89
C ASP A 102 4.99 -2.92 16.13
N PHE A 103 5.61 -2.23 15.17
CA PHE A 103 6.71 -2.72 14.34
C PHE A 103 7.96 -1.89 14.55
N GLU A 104 9.12 -2.54 14.61
CA GLU A 104 10.41 -1.86 14.49
C GLU A 104 10.59 -1.44 13.04
N LEU A 105 10.54 -0.13 12.79
CA LEU A 105 10.78 0.45 11.48
C LEU A 105 12.29 0.54 11.29
N VAL A 106 12.81 -0.24 10.35
CA VAL A 106 14.22 -0.19 9.92
C VAL A 106 14.42 0.99 8.99
#